data_AF-A0A956KVR4-F1
#
_entry.id   AF-A0A956KVR4-F1
#
_cell.length_a   1.000
_cell.length_b   1.000
_cell.length_c   1.000
_cell.angle_alpha   90.00
_cell.angle_beta   90.00
_cell.angle_gamma   90.00
#
_symmetry.space_group_name_H-M   'P 1'
#
loop_
_entity.id
_entity.type
_entity.pdbx_description
1 polymer ?
#
loop_
_entity_poly.entity_id
_entity_poly.type
_entity_poly.pdbx_seq_one_letter_code
_entity_poly.pdbx_strand_id
1 'polypeptide(L)'
;MFDELDIPAARTESAVAFEYLHDREALAQNETTVTKDGIIPGFRYVVDYDGKLKVTRSECASCHLQVLPDGTPLRGAPGNLKGGGAALGAVLRQLAASFQERSIDLAEFNYVASAVPWLDPDPHLRLKQMTEEEVLELDRSIVPGTFARFNGSPYFMTKILDIRGIRDRRYFDVHGAFQNRDVEDLARYAIWVSGVEDGTVGPHRVLTEEQRRLRFRYPDEAMYALALYLYELEPAPSPFPKDALAQRGERVFEAEGCSVCHPPGSFTNDMLVPVDGFTPPPPDSSVGRRLPVMRGTHVGTDPGLALSTRKSTGYYKVPSLRGLWYRGLYEHSGSVATLEDWFDPRRLQDDYVPTGWKGPGVTHRAVIGHEYGLDLDAADKRALIAFLETL
;
A
#
# COMPACT_ATOMS: atom_id res chain seq x y z
N MET A 1 4.49 19.46 6.74
CA MET A 1 4.81 18.22 7.48
C MET A 1 4.70 16.99 6.61
N PHE A 2 3.54 16.71 6.01
CA PHE A 2 3.37 15.56 5.10
C PHE A 2 4.38 15.54 3.94
N ASP A 3 4.58 16.68 3.28
CA ASP A 3 5.59 16.82 2.22
C ASP A 3 7.01 17.02 2.78
N GLU A 4 7.11 17.40 4.06
CA GLU A 4 8.34 17.86 4.73
C GLU A 4 9.14 16.74 5.40
N LEU A 5 8.48 15.64 5.74
CA LEU A 5 9.14 14.48 6.33
C LEU A 5 9.99 13.79 5.27
N ASP A 6 11.23 13.47 5.61
CA ASP A 6 12.19 12.87 4.69
C ASP A 6 12.81 11.59 5.25
N ILE A 7 13.45 10.81 4.37
CA ILE A 7 14.26 9.64 4.74
C ILE A 7 15.72 10.09 4.94
N PRO A 8 16.22 10.26 6.20
CA PRO A 8 17.58 10.77 6.41
C PRO A 8 18.65 9.83 5.86
N ALA A 9 18.41 8.51 5.97
CA ALA A 9 19.29 7.46 5.47
C ALA A 9 19.47 7.48 3.93
N ALA A 10 18.60 8.18 3.22
CA ALA A 10 18.60 8.25 1.75
C ALA A 10 19.11 9.60 1.21
N ARG A 11 19.55 10.53 2.08
CA ARG A 11 20.10 11.83 1.69
C ARG A 11 21.42 11.68 0.92
N THR A 12 21.45 12.13 -0.32
CA THR A 12 22.61 11.99 -1.22
C THR A 12 23.06 13.32 -1.84
N GLU A 13 24.37 13.46 -2.02
CA GLU A 13 25.02 14.55 -2.78
C GLU A 13 25.23 14.16 -4.27
N SER A 14 24.59 13.09 -4.75
CA SER A 14 24.81 12.56 -6.10
C SER A 14 24.51 13.60 -7.18
N ALA A 15 25.55 14.04 -7.90
CA ALA A 15 25.42 14.96 -9.04
C ALA A 15 24.41 14.45 -10.08
N VAL A 16 24.42 13.13 -10.35
CA VAL A 16 23.47 12.48 -11.25
C VAL A 16 22.01 12.68 -10.82
N ALA A 17 21.73 12.65 -9.51
CA ALA A 17 20.39 12.93 -9.01
C ALA A 17 19.99 14.39 -9.23
N PHE A 18 20.89 15.33 -8.94
CA PHE A 18 20.66 16.75 -9.17
C PHE A 18 20.45 17.05 -10.65
N GLU A 19 21.30 16.53 -11.54
CA GLU A 19 21.20 16.72 -12.99
C GLU A 19 19.85 16.20 -13.52
N TYR A 20 19.48 14.97 -13.17
CA TYR A 20 18.22 14.38 -13.59
C TYR A 20 16.99 15.21 -13.17
N LEU A 21 16.97 15.71 -11.93
CA LEU A 21 15.83 16.49 -11.41
C LEU A 21 15.67 17.87 -12.08
N HIS A 22 16.69 18.35 -12.78
CA HIS A 22 16.65 19.60 -13.54
C HIS A 22 16.56 19.39 -15.07
N ASP A 23 16.65 18.16 -15.54
CA ASP A 23 16.61 17.80 -16.95
C ASP A 23 15.17 17.48 -17.40
N ARG A 24 14.53 18.44 -18.06
CA ARG A 24 13.17 18.29 -18.59
C ARG A 24 13.04 17.16 -19.62
N GLU A 25 14.08 16.92 -20.41
CA GLU A 25 14.05 15.88 -21.43
C GLU A 25 14.12 14.51 -20.77
N ALA A 26 15.05 14.32 -19.83
CA ALA A 26 15.15 13.08 -19.06
C ALA A 26 13.86 12.78 -18.29
N LEU A 27 13.22 13.79 -17.67
CA LEU A 27 11.95 13.64 -16.97
C LEU A 27 10.83 13.17 -17.91
N ALA A 28 10.74 13.75 -19.11
CA ALA A 28 9.75 13.37 -20.11
C ALA A 28 9.99 11.95 -20.66
N GLN A 29 11.25 11.61 -20.98
CA GLN A 29 11.63 10.28 -21.47
C GLN A 29 11.32 9.15 -20.46
N ASN A 30 11.42 9.44 -19.16
CA ASN A 30 11.13 8.49 -18.09
C ASN A 30 9.68 8.55 -17.58
N GLU A 31 8.80 9.28 -18.27
CA GLU A 31 7.40 9.49 -17.87
C GLU A 31 7.28 9.93 -16.40
N THR A 32 8.22 10.77 -15.94
CA THR A 32 8.27 11.16 -14.53
C THR A 32 7.03 11.97 -14.18
N THR A 33 6.37 11.59 -13.10
CA THR A 33 5.19 12.33 -12.64
C THR A 33 5.60 13.73 -12.14
N VAL A 34 4.98 14.75 -12.72
CA VAL A 34 5.19 16.16 -12.36
C VAL A 34 3.83 16.82 -12.15
N THR A 35 3.68 17.62 -11.10
CA THR A 35 2.46 18.40 -10.86
C THR A 35 2.32 19.54 -11.87
N LYS A 36 1.14 20.16 -11.93
CA LYS A 36 0.90 21.36 -12.74
C LYS A 36 1.83 22.53 -12.42
N ASP A 37 2.39 22.55 -11.21
CA ASP A 37 3.31 23.58 -10.72
C ASP A 37 4.79 23.22 -10.98
N GLY A 38 5.07 22.13 -11.70
CA GLY A 38 6.43 21.70 -12.00
C GLY A 38 7.13 20.96 -10.85
N ILE A 39 6.40 20.51 -9.83
CA ILE A 39 6.96 19.77 -8.70
C ILE A 39 7.04 18.29 -9.06
N ILE A 40 8.18 17.65 -8.81
CA ILE A 40 8.36 16.20 -8.91
C ILE A 40 8.03 15.59 -7.54
N PRO A 41 6.84 15.00 -7.32
CA PRO A 41 6.44 14.58 -6.00
C PRO A 41 7.32 13.46 -5.47
N GLY A 42 7.48 13.42 -4.15
CA GLY A 42 8.26 12.40 -3.47
C GLY A 42 9.78 12.60 -3.54
N PHE A 43 10.29 13.61 -4.25
CA PHE A 43 11.68 14.08 -4.13
C PHE A 43 11.71 15.42 -3.39
N ARG A 44 12.82 15.66 -2.69
CA ARG A 44 13.05 16.94 -2.00
C ARG A 44 14.53 17.28 -1.93
N TYR A 45 14.78 18.57 -1.82
CA TYR A 45 16.07 19.10 -1.39
C TYR A 45 16.06 19.30 0.12
N VAL A 46 17.18 19.01 0.77
CA VAL A 46 17.40 19.24 2.19
C VAL A 46 18.80 19.80 2.40
N VAL A 47 18.93 20.82 3.24
CA VAL A 47 20.24 21.23 3.77
C VAL A 47 20.49 20.36 4.99
N ASP A 48 21.44 19.45 4.89
CA ASP A 48 21.73 18.46 5.93
C ASP A 48 22.59 19.06 7.06
N TYR A 49 22.83 18.32 8.13
CA TYR A 49 23.57 18.80 9.31
C TYR A 49 25.02 19.20 9.02
N ASP A 50 25.59 18.72 7.91
CA ASP A 50 26.91 19.12 7.41
C ASP A 50 26.88 20.44 6.61
N GLY A 51 25.71 21.09 6.52
CA GLY A 51 25.50 22.35 5.80
C GLY A 51 25.39 22.18 4.28
N LYS A 52 25.39 20.96 3.76
CA LYS A 52 25.36 20.70 2.33
C LYS A 52 23.94 20.46 1.83
N LEU A 53 23.69 20.87 0.59
CA LEU A 53 22.45 20.57 -0.12
C LEU A 53 22.46 19.11 -0.59
N LYS A 54 21.43 18.35 -0.23
CA LYS A 54 21.25 16.95 -0.60
C LYS A 54 19.87 16.72 -1.21
N VAL A 55 19.76 15.66 -2.01
CA VAL A 55 18.48 15.12 -2.50
C VAL A 55 18.09 13.93 -1.64
N THR A 56 16.81 13.80 -1.33
CA THR A 56 16.24 12.60 -0.69
C THR A 56 14.79 12.40 -1.13
N ARG A 57 14.11 11.38 -0.59
CA ARG A 57 12.68 11.16 -0.77
C ARG A 57 11.87 11.77 0.37
N SER A 58 10.68 12.24 0.06
CA SER A 58 9.66 12.51 1.08
C SER A 58 9.12 11.20 1.63
N GLU A 59 9.14 11.01 2.94
CA GLU A 59 8.78 9.75 3.62
C GLU A 59 7.34 9.33 3.27
N CYS A 60 6.34 10.16 3.63
CA CYS A 60 4.94 9.81 3.39
C CYS A 60 4.50 10.12 1.95
N ALA A 61 4.85 11.30 1.43
CA ALA A 61 4.40 11.76 0.12
C ALA A 61 5.00 10.95 -1.06
N SER A 62 6.08 10.18 -0.85
CA SER A 62 6.58 9.25 -1.88
C SER A 62 5.62 8.10 -2.18
N CYS A 63 4.78 7.73 -1.21
CA CYS A 63 3.80 6.65 -1.36
C CYS A 63 2.36 7.18 -1.35
N HIS A 64 2.03 8.14 -0.51
CA HIS A 64 0.66 8.61 -0.27
C HIS A 64 0.34 9.93 -0.99
N LEU A 65 0.82 10.11 -2.22
CA LEU A 65 0.47 11.28 -3.04
C LEU A 65 0.16 10.85 -4.46
N GLN A 66 -1.06 11.16 -4.90
CA GLN A 66 -1.49 10.98 -6.28
C GLN A 66 -1.43 12.32 -7.02
N VAL A 67 -1.05 12.30 -8.29
CA VAL A 67 -1.24 13.45 -9.20
C VAL A 67 -2.41 13.14 -10.12
N LEU A 68 -3.46 13.95 -10.04
CA LEU A 68 -4.66 13.82 -10.87
C LEU A 68 -4.36 14.19 -12.34
N PRO A 69 -5.24 13.83 -13.31
CA PRO A 69 -5.01 14.12 -14.72
C PRO A 69 -4.80 15.60 -15.06
N ASP A 70 -5.33 16.51 -14.26
CA ASP A 70 -5.15 17.97 -14.38
C ASP A 70 -3.83 18.48 -13.75
N GLY A 71 -2.99 17.57 -13.25
CA GLY A 71 -1.73 17.87 -12.57
C GLY A 71 -1.89 18.27 -11.10
N THR A 72 -3.10 18.23 -10.52
CA THR A 72 -3.34 18.59 -9.12
C THR A 72 -2.84 17.48 -8.17
N PRO A 73 -2.03 17.81 -7.15
CA PRO A 73 -1.60 16.83 -6.16
C PRO A 73 -2.70 16.54 -5.13
N LEU A 74 -3.06 15.27 -4.98
CA LEU A 74 -3.98 14.75 -3.99
C LEU A 74 -3.22 14.03 -2.88
N ARG A 75 -2.95 14.75 -1.78
CA ARG A 75 -2.26 14.22 -0.60
C ARG A 75 -3.12 13.19 0.13
N GLY A 76 -2.49 12.13 0.60
CA GLY A 76 -3.12 11.02 1.29
C GLY A 76 -3.75 9.96 0.38
N ALA A 77 -3.88 10.21 -0.92
CA ALA A 77 -4.35 9.19 -1.85
C ALA A 77 -3.26 8.14 -2.15
N PRO A 78 -3.61 6.92 -2.57
CA PRO A 78 -2.63 5.94 -3.06
C PRO A 78 -1.81 6.55 -4.19
N GLY A 79 -0.49 6.51 -4.06
CA GLY A 79 0.39 7.19 -5.00
C GLY A 79 0.40 6.54 -6.38
N ASN A 80 0.39 7.37 -7.42
CA ASN A 80 0.53 6.96 -8.81
C ASN A 80 1.84 7.45 -9.44
N LEU A 81 2.84 7.73 -8.59
CA LEU A 81 4.10 8.34 -9.01
C LEU A 81 4.86 7.36 -9.91
N LYS A 82 5.23 7.86 -11.09
CA LYS A 82 6.02 7.17 -12.11
C LYS A 82 7.37 7.83 -12.29
N GLY A 83 8.31 7.05 -12.81
CA GLY A 83 9.65 7.52 -13.15
C GLY A 83 10.51 7.80 -11.91
N GLY A 84 11.36 8.81 -12.02
CA GLY A 84 12.40 9.14 -11.04
C GLY A 84 13.80 8.71 -11.46
N GLY A 85 13.91 7.81 -12.45
CA GLY A 85 15.12 7.52 -13.20
C GLY A 85 16.40 7.47 -12.38
N ALA A 86 17.41 8.22 -12.83
CA ALA A 86 18.72 8.21 -12.20
C ALA A 86 18.72 8.82 -10.77
N ALA A 87 17.79 9.75 -10.48
CA ALA A 87 17.63 10.31 -9.13
C ALA A 87 17.10 9.27 -8.14
N LEU A 88 16.09 8.48 -8.53
CA LEU A 88 15.57 7.39 -7.70
C LEU A 88 16.68 6.36 -7.43
N GLY A 89 17.40 5.95 -8.48
CA GLY A 89 18.51 5.00 -8.34
C GLY A 89 19.62 5.53 -7.42
N ALA A 90 19.95 6.82 -7.47
CA ALA A 90 20.94 7.42 -6.58
C ALA A 90 20.49 7.41 -5.11
N VAL A 91 19.22 7.75 -4.85
CA VAL A 91 18.65 7.75 -3.49
C VAL A 91 18.54 6.33 -2.93
N LEU A 92 18.12 5.35 -3.73
CA LEU A 92 18.07 3.95 -3.32
C LEU A 92 19.46 3.36 -3.04
N ARG A 93 20.49 3.72 -3.84
CA ARG A 93 21.87 3.32 -3.56
C ARG A 93 22.38 3.89 -2.25
N GLN A 94 22.07 5.15 -1.95
CA GLN A 94 22.42 5.77 -0.67
C GLN A 94 21.73 5.06 0.50
N LEU A 95 20.44 4.76 0.35
CA LEU A 95 19.69 3.99 1.36
C LEU A 95 20.32 2.61 1.57
N ALA A 96 20.66 1.88 0.50
CA ALA A 96 21.35 0.59 0.58
C ALA A 96 22.72 0.69 1.28
N ALA A 97 23.52 1.72 0.98
CA ALA A 97 24.79 1.97 1.65
C ALA A 97 24.63 2.17 3.16
N SER A 98 23.54 2.83 3.60
CA SER A 98 23.23 3.00 5.03
C SER A 98 22.98 1.67 5.76
N PHE A 99 22.51 0.63 5.05
CA PHE A 99 22.35 -0.72 5.59
C PHE A 99 23.68 -1.49 5.62
N GLN A 100 24.55 -1.29 4.62
CA GLN A 100 25.89 -1.89 4.60
C GLN A 100 26.74 -1.42 5.79
N GLU A 101 26.59 -0.17 6.23
CA GLU A 101 27.19 0.34 7.47
C GLU A 101 26.75 -0.43 8.73
N ARG A 102 25.69 -1.24 8.66
CA ARG A 102 25.22 -2.15 9.74
C ARG A 102 25.63 -3.60 9.51
N SER A 103 26.58 -3.84 8.59
CA SER A 103 26.96 -5.19 8.16
C SER A 103 25.75 -5.99 7.65
N ILE A 104 24.83 -5.34 6.95
CA ILE A 104 23.71 -5.96 6.23
C ILE A 104 24.00 -5.75 4.74
N ASP A 105 24.38 -6.81 4.03
CA ASP A 105 24.52 -6.73 2.57
C ASP A 105 23.15 -6.67 1.87
N LEU A 106 23.14 -6.47 0.56
CA LEU A 106 21.90 -6.30 -0.19
C LEU A 106 21.01 -7.56 -0.19
N ALA A 107 21.61 -8.75 -0.25
CA ALA A 107 20.88 -10.01 -0.27
C ALA A 107 20.24 -10.28 1.10
N GLU A 108 20.98 -10.05 2.18
CA GLU A 108 20.46 -10.13 3.53
C GLU A 108 19.40 -9.05 3.77
N PHE A 109 19.60 -7.82 3.27
CA PHE A 109 18.60 -6.74 3.36
C PHE A 109 17.27 -7.14 2.71
N ASN A 110 17.32 -7.66 1.47
CA ASN A 110 16.13 -8.12 0.75
C ASN A 110 15.42 -9.24 1.49
N TYR A 111 16.17 -10.19 2.05
CA TYR A 111 15.61 -11.24 2.88
C TYR A 111 14.98 -10.70 4.18
N VAL A 112 15.72 -9.98 5.01
CA VAL A 112 15.23 -9.51 6.32
C VAL A 112 14.05 -8.55 6.19
N ALA A 113 13.88 -7.87 5.05
CA ALA A 113 12.71 -7.07 4.77
C ALA A 113 11.41 -7.89 4.69
N SER A 114 11.48 -9.16 4.27
CA SER A 114 10.29 -10.00 4.03
C SER A 114 10.28 -11.31 4.84
N ALA A 115 11.36 -11.63 5.54
CA ALA A 115 11.57 -12.92 6.20
C ALA A 115 10.43 -13.30 7.17
N VAL A 116 10.06 -14.57 7.13
CA VAL A 116 9.05 -15.23 7.97
C VAL A 116 9.61 -16.56 8.47
N PRO A 117 10.62 -16.54 9.36
CA PRO A 117 11.40 -17.72 9.75
C PRO A 117 10.61 -18.79 10.55
N TRP A 118 9.33 -18.55 10.81
CA TRP A 118 8.42 -19.53 11.41
C TRP A 118 7.68 -20.39 10.39
N LEU A 119 7.78 -20.07 9.09
CA LEU A 119 7.30 -20.92 8.00
C LEU A 119 8.42 -21.83 7.53
N ASP A 120 8.08 -23.06 7.17
CA ASP A 120 9.02 -24.07 6.68
C ASP A 120 8.53 -24.66 5.35
N PRO A 121 9.19 -24.37 4.21
CA PRO A 121 10.28 -23.41 4.07
C PRO A 121 9.78 -21.95 4.14
N ASP A 122 10.64 -21.01 4.56
CA ASP A 122 10.36 -19.57 4.40
C ASP A 122 10.38 -19.23 2.90
N PRO A 123 9.25 -18.75 2.33
CA PRO A 123 9.14 -18.47 0.89
C PRO A 123 10.14 -17.42 0.38
N HIS A 124 10.71 -16.60 1.27
CA HIS A 124 11.64 -15.52 0.95
C HIS A 124 13.11 -15.94 0.99
N LEU A 125 13.44 -17.19 1.37
CA LEU A 125 14.84 -17.65 1.38
C LEU A 125 15.54 -17.47 0.03
N ARG A 126 14.78 -17.52 -1.07
CA ARG A 126 15.27 -17.24 -2.43
C ARG A 126 15.89 -15.85 -2.59
N LEU A 127 15.44 -14.85 -1.82
CA LEU A 127 15.98 -13.48 -1.88
C LEU A 127 17.46 -13.41 -1.48
N LYS A 128 17.94 -14.37 -0.67
CA LYS A 128 19.37 -14.46 -0.30
C LYS A 128 20.28 -14.89 -1.46
N GLN A 129 19.70 -15.52 -2.48
CA GLN A 129 20.44 -16.14 -3.57
C GLN A 129 20.29 -15.38 -4.89
N MET A 130 19.44 -14.35 -4.91
CA MET A 130 19.20 -13.56 -6.10
C MET A 130 20.41 -12.70 -6.47
N THR A 131 20.70 -12.68 -7.76
CA THR A 131 21.60 -11.73 -8.41
C THR A 131 20.98 -10.33 -8.44
N GLU A 132 21.79 -9.31 -8.70
CA GLU A 132 21.30 -7.93 -8.84
C GLU A 132 20.24 -7.81 -9.97
N GLU A 133 20.39 -8.54 -11.07
CA GLU A 133 19.41 -8.53 -12.16
C GLU A 133 18.09 -9.19 -11.75
N GLU A 134 18.14 -10.27 -10.97
CA GLU A 134 16.92 -10.91 -10.44
C GLU A 134 16.20 -10.01 -9.44
N VAL A 135 16.93 -9.25 -8.61
CA VAL A 135 16.34 -8.21 -7.75
C VAL A 135 15.72 -7.10 -8.59
N LEU A 136 16.40 -6.66 -9.65
CA LEU A 136 15.87 -5.65 -10.56
C LEU A 136 14.59 -6.12 -11.25
N GLU A 137 14.50 -7.40 -11.62
CA GLU A 137 13.28 -7.99 -12.18
C GLU A 137 12.13 -8.04 -11.16
N LEU A 138 12.41 -8.28 -9.87
CA LEU A 138 11.40 -8.12 -8.82
C LEU A 138 10.90 -6.68 -8.75
N ASP A 139 11.80 -5.71 -8.78
CA ASP A 139 11.43 -4.29 -8.72
C ASP A 139 10.61 -3.88 -9.95
N ARG A 140 10.92 -4.40 -11.15
CA ARG A 140 10.13 -4.18 -12.38
C ARG A 140 8.72 -4.74 -12.30
N SER A 141 8.46 -5.73 -11.43
CA SER A 141 7.11 -6.29 -11.23
C SER A 141 6.17 -5.35 -10.47
N ILE A 142 6.71 -4.33 -9.79
CA ILE A 142 5.92 -3.35 -9.02
C ILE A 142 5.22 -2.40 -9.99
N VAL A 143 3.90 -2.24 -9.81
CA VAL A 143 3.11 -1.25 -10.54
C VAL A 143 2.88 0.00 -9.68
N PRO A 144 2.81 1.21 -10.25
CA PRO A 144 2.51 2.43 -9.49
C PRO A 144 1.25 2.26 -8.64
N GLY A 145 1.34 2.51 -7.34
CA GLY A 145 0.26 2.25 -6.38
C GLY A 145 0.40 0.93 -5.61
N THR A 146 1.41 0.11 -5.92
CA THR A 146 1.82 -1.07 -5.14
C THR A 146 3.24 -0.92 -4.64
N PHE A 147 3.62 -1.68 -3.62
CA PHE A 147 5.00 -1.69 -3.12
C PHE A 147 5.30 -2.91 -2.25
N ALA A 148 6.53 -3.41 -2.37
CA ALA A 148 7.07 -4.43 -1.47
C ALA A 148 7.46 -3.78 -0.14
N ARG A 149 6.49 -3.64 0.76
CA ARG A 149 6.69 -3.04 2.08
C ARG A 149 7.66 -3.86 2.92
N PHE A 150 8.48 -3.22 3.77
CA PHE A 150 9.13 -3.90 4.89
C PHE A 150 8.07 -4.57 5.79
N ASN A 151 8.32 -5.81 6.22
CA ASN A 151 7.36 -6.75 6.82
C ASN A 151 6.35 -7.39 5.84
N GLY A 152 6.32 -6.95 4.59
CA GLY A 152 5.49 -7.51 3.52
C GLY A 152 6.27 -8.55 2.71
N SER A 153 6.03 -8.58 1.40
CA SER A 153 6.67 -9.49 0.46
C SER A 153 6.62 -8.92 -0.97
N PRO A 154 7.67 -9.12 -1.79
CA PRO A 154 7.58 -8.86 -3.23
C PRO A 154 6.75 -9.93 -3.98
N TYR A 155 6.48 -11.08 -3.35
CA TYR A 155 5.68 -12.19 -3.92
C TYR A 155 4.24 -12.20 -3.42
N PHE A 156 3.98 -11.57 -2.28
CA PHE A 156 2.64 -11.37 -1.72
C PHE A 156 2.44 -9.87 -1.52
N MET A 157 2.05 -9.21 -2.61
CA MET A 157 2.07 -7.76 -2.73
C MET A 157 0.95 -7.10 -1.91
N THR A 158 1.19 -5.86 -1.48
CA THR A 158 0.14 -4.97 -0.98
C THR A 158 0.09 -3.70 -1.82
N LYS A 159 -1.11 -3.22 -2.09
CA LYS A 159 -1.28 -1.87 -2.60
C LYS A 159 -1.04 -0.83 -1.51
N ILE A 160 -0.69 0.38 -1.95
CA ILE A 160 -0.65 1.56 -1.09
C ILE A 160 -2.09 1.88 -0.68
N LEU A 161 -2.31 2.05 0.61
CA LEU A 161 -3.63 2.37 1.13
C LEU A 161 -3.90 3.85 1.05
N ASP A 162 -5.15 4.17 0.74
CA ASP A 162 -5.68 5.51 0.89
C ASP A 162 -5.66 5.87 2.37
N ILE A 163 -5.12 7.03 2.74
CA ILE A 163 -5.11 7.52 4.11
C ILE A 163 -6.04 8.73 4.28
N ARG A 164 -6.81 9.09 3.25
CA ARG A 164 -7.92 10.04 3.38
C ARG A 164 -9.12 9.37 4.07
N GLY A 165 -9.78 10.08 4.96
CA GLY A 165 -10.84 9.60 5.84
C GLY A 165 -10.34 8.59 6.87
N ILE A 166 -9.05 8.60 7.21
CA ILE A 166 -8.46 7.60 8.13
C ILE A 166 -9.08 7.65 9.52
N ARG A 167 -9.52 8.85 9.97
CA ARG A 167 -10.21 9.06 11.25
C ARG A 167 -11.41 8.14 11.44
N ASP A 168 -12.15 7.87 10.36
CA ASP A 168 -13.38 7.08 10.38
C ASP A 168 -13.14 5.58 10.22
N ARG A 169 -11.89 5.14 10.07
CA ARG A 169 -11.55 3.73 9.83
C ARG A 169 -11.12 3.07 11.11
N ARG A 170 -11.60 1.85 11.37
CA ARG A 170 -11.20 1.07 12.55
C ARG A 170 -9.76 0.58 12.52
N TYR A 171 -9.18 0.40 11.33
CA TYR A 171 -7.85 -0.18 11.15
C TYR A 171 -7.02 0.60 10.11
N PHE A 172 -5.71 0.69 10.35
CA PHE A 172 -4.77 1.38 9.45
C PHE A 172 -4.31 0.52 8.28
N ASP A 173 -4.37 -0.80 8.40
CA ASP A 173 -3.83 -1.75 7.42
C ASP A 173 -4.91 -2.70 6.88
N VAL A 174 -4.58 -3.48 5.83
CA VAL A 174 -5.55 -4.42 5.21
C VAL A 174 -5.85 -5.64 6.08
N HIS A 175 -5.01 -5.96 7.06
CA HIS A 175 -5.11 -7.17 7.88
C HIS A 175 -5.83 -6.96 9.21
N GLY A 176 -6.10 -5.70 9.56
CA GLY A 176 -6.67 -5.35 10.86
C GLY A 176 -5.70 -5.53 12.02
N ALA A 177 -4.39 -5.48 11.77
CA ALA A 177 -3.37 -5.64 12.81
C ALA A 177 -3.26 -4.39 13.69
N PHE A 178 -3.47 -3.21 13.11
CA PHE A 178 -3.31 -1.92 13.80
C PHE A 178 -4.65 -1.22 13.94
N GLN A 179 -5.15 -1.17 15.17
CA GLN A 179 -6.40 -0.49 15.49
C GLN A 179 -6.21 1.02 15.53
N ASN A 180 -7.24 1.72 15.11
CA ASN A 180 -7.34 3.16 15.14
C ASN A 180 -8.35 3.58 16.21
N ARG A 181 -7.88 3.92 17.42
CA ARG A 181 -8.76 4.36 18.52
C ARG A 181 -8.78 5.88 18.65
N ASP A 182 -7.66 6.53 18.37
CA ASP A 182 -7.44 7.96 18.52
C ASP A 182 -6.24 8.43 17.67
N VAL A 183 -6.01 9.74 17.65
CA VAL A 183 -4.95 10.36 16.84
C VAL A 183 -3.56 9.95 17.33
N GLU A 184 -3.42 9.65 18.62
CA GLU A 184 -2.19 9.16 19.23
C GLU A 184 -1.79 7.79 18.69
N ASP A 185 -2.75 6.89 18.45
CA ASP A 185 -2.49 5.61 17.78
C ASP A 185 -1.95 5.81 16.36
N LEU A 186 -2.48 6.77 15.61
CA LEU A 186 -1.95 7.10 14.28
C LEU A 186 -0.53 7.66 14.37
N ALA A 187 -0.24 8.52 15.36
CA ALA A 187 1.11 9.06 15.58
C ALA A 187 2.11 7.94 15.92
N ARG A 188 1.73 7.01 16.81
CA ARG A 188 2.55 5.83 17.16
C ARG A 188 2.75 4.91 15.96
N TYR A 189 1.70 4.69 15.18
CA TYR A 189 1.78 3.89 13.96
C TYR A 189 2.73 4.54 12.95
N ALA A 190 2.65 5.86 12.73
CA ALA A 190 3.57 6.59 11.87
C ALA A 190 5.04 6.44 12.31
N ILE A 191 5.33 6.61 13.61
CA ILE A 191 6.67 6.36 14.18
C ILE A 191 7.14 4.94 13.88
N TRP A 192 6.27 3.95 14.11
CA TRP A 192 6.57 2.54 13.92
C TRP A 192 6.94 2.22 12.48
N VAL A 193 6.15 2.70 11.52
CA VAL A 193 6.34 2.39 10.11
C VAL A 193 7.49 3.16 9.47
N SER A 194 7.86 4.34 10.00
CA SER A 194 8.90 5.18 9.42
C SER A 194 10.30 4.98 10.00
N GLY A 195 10.47 4.28 11.12
CA GLY A 195 11.83 4.14 11.65
C GLY A 195 12.09 3.34 12.91
N VAL A 196 11.09 2.70 13.52
CA VAL A 196 11.32 1.92 14.76
C VAL A 196 10.94 0.44 14.68
N GLU A 197 10.68 -0.08 13.48
CA GLU A 197 10.60 -1.53 13.26
C GLU A 197 11.99 -2.18 13.39
N ASP A 198 12.13 -3.13 14.30
CA ASP A 198 13.40 -3.80 14.63
C ASP A 198 13.47 -5.26 14.12
N GLY A 199 12.48 -5.71 13.36
CA GLY A 199 12.40 -7.06 12.82
C GLY A 199 12.08 -8.13 13.85
N THR A 200 11.51 -7.75 14.98
CA THR A 200 11.05 -8.66 16.02
C THR A 200 9.62 -9.13 15.76
N VAL A 201 9.41 -10.45 15.67
CA VAL A 201 8.05 -11.04 15.66
C VAL A 201 7.99 -12.19 16.65
N GLY A 202 7.26 -12.00 17.75
CA GLY A 202 7.15 -12.99 18.82
C GLY A 202 8.55 -13.40 19.35
N PRO A 203 8.92 -14.69 19.34
CA PRO A 203 10.25 -15.16 19.72
C PRO A 203 11.30 -15.00 18.61
N HIS A 204 10.91 -14.68 17.37
CA HIS A 204 11.81 -14.61 16.23
C HIS A 204 12.48 -13.23 16.13
N ARG A 205 13.75 -13.23 15.76
CA ARG A 205 14.57 -12.04 15.53
C ARG A 205 15.31 -12.25 14.21
N VAL A 206 15.05 -11.40 13.21
CA VAL A 206 15.73 -11.48 11.91
C VAL A 206 16.95 -10.54 11.81
N LEU A 207 17.18 -9.71 12.82
CA LEU A 207 18.31 -8.77 12.91
C LEU A 207 19.07 -8.98 14.23
N THR A 208 20.39 -8.76 14.21
CA THR A 208 21.23 -8.78 15.43
C THR A 208 20.91 -7.61 16.37
N GLU A 209 21.38 -7.65 17.61
CA GLU A 209 21.17 -6.54 18.57
C GLU A 209 21.77 -5.22 18.06
N GLU A 210 22.97 -5.27 17.48
CA GLU A 210 23.61 -4.07 16.90
C GLU A 210 22.81 -3.52 15.74
N GLN A 211 22.33 -4.40 14.85
CA GLN A 211 21.49 -4.02 13.73
C GLN A 211 20.19 -3.36 14.24
N ARG A 212 19.57 -3.85 15.31
CA ARG A 212 18.29 -3.32 15.82
C ARG A 212 18.37 -1.92 16.46
N ARG A 213 19.55 -1.30 16.57
CA ARG A 213 19.69 0.05 17.15
C ARG A 213 19.03 1.11 16.27
N LEU A 214 18.23 1.96 16.90
CA LEU A 214 17.60 3.12 16.25
C LEU A 214 18.67 4.13 15.83
N ARG A 215 18.68 4.54 14.55
CA ARG A 215 19.62 5.54 14.00
C ARG A 215 19.09 6.96 14.10
N PHE A 216 17.80 7.11 13.87
CA PHE A 216 17.10 8.37 14.00
C PHE A 216 15.71 8.07 14.55
N ARG A 217 15.12 9.09 15.16
CA ARG A 217 13.73 9.06 15.61
C ARG A 217 13.15 10.42 15.28
N TYR A 218 11.98 10.42 14.65
CA TYR A 218 11.24 11.67 14.47
C TYR A 218 10.75 12.19 15.84
N PRO A 219 10.78 13.51 16.08
CA PRO A 219 10.21 14.09 17.29
C PRO A 219 8.74 13.70 17.46
N ASP A 220 8.33 13.42 18.70
CA ASP A 220 6.95 13.00 18.99
C ASP A 220 5.95 14.11 18.59
N GLU A 221 6.32 15.38 18.78
CA GLU A 221 5.53 16.54 18.38
C GLU A 221 5.33 16.59 16.86
N ALA A 222 6.36 16.24 16.09
CA ALA A 222 6.24 16.16 14.63
C ALA A 222 5.33 15.00 14.22
N MET A 223 5.45 13.83 14.85
CA MET A 223 4.60 12.69 14.49
C MET A 223 3.14 12.88 14.92
N TYR A 224 2.91 13.55 16.04
CA TYR A 224 1.58 13.94 16.49
C TYR A 224 0.94 14.98 15.57
N ALA A 225 1.68 16.01 15.16
CA ALA A 225 1.19 17.00 14.22
C ALA A 225 0.93 16.39 12.82
N LEU A 226 1.70 15.38 12.41
CA LEU A 226 1.42 14.62 11.19
C LEU A 226 0.11 13.86 11.33
N ALA A 227 -0.09 13.17 12.44
CA ALA A 227 -1.33 12.45 12.71
C ALA A 227 -2.56 13.37 12.73
N LEU A 228 -2.47 14.54 13.36
CA LEU A 228 -3.52 15.58 13.31
C LEU A 228 -3.83 15.99 11.87
N TYR A 229 -2.80 16.26 11.06
CA TYR A 229 -2.99 16.60 9.65
C TYR A 229 -3.72 15.47 8.89
N LEU A 230 -3.28 14.22 9.07
CA LEU A 230 -3.85 13.06 8.40
C LEU A 230 -5.31 12.78 8.83
N TYR A 231 -5.64 13.04 10.10
CA TYR A 231 -7.00 12.88 10.63
C TYR A 231 -8.02 13.85 10.04
N GLU A 232 -7.56 15.01 9.58
CA GLU A 232 -8.41 16.03 8.97
C GLU A 232 -8.46 15.88 7.43
N LEU A 233 -7.74 14.91 6.85
CA LEU A 233 -7.90 14.60 5.43
C LEU A 233 -9.21 13.85 5.22
N GLU A 234 -10.23 14.53 4.72
CA GLU A 234 -11.49 13.88 4.29
C GLU A 234 -11.32 13.12 2.97
N PRO A 235 -12.10 12.07 2.67
CA PRO A 235 -12.17 11.50 1.32
C PRO A 235 -12.38 12.61 0.27
N ALA A 236 -11.67 12.54 -0.85
CA ALA A 236 -11.81 13.55 -1.89
C ALA A 236 -13.23 13.49 -2.49
N PRO A 237 -13.96 14.63 -2.60
CA PRO A 237 -15.30 14.64 -3.17
C PRO A 237 -15.30 14.02 -4.56
N SER A 238 -16.25 13.14 -4.82
CA SER A 238 -16.42 12.57 -6.15
C SER A 238 -16.83 13.64 -7.17
N PRO A 239 -16.20 13.69 -8.34
CA PRO A 239 -16.66 14.52 -9.45
C PRO A 239 -17.89 13.91 -10.15
N PHE A 240 -18.24 12.65 -9.84
CA PHE A 240 -19.34 11.93 -10.48
C PHE A 240 -20.67 12.22 -9.79
N PRO A 241 -21.71 12.70 -10.53
CA PRO A 241 -22.98 13.07 -9.93
C PRO A 241 -23.84 11.85 -9.59
N LYS A 242 -24.64 11.96 -8.53
CA LYS A 242 -25.68 10.95 -8.19
C LYS A 242 -26.93 11.11 -9.07
N ASP A 243 -26.77 10.88 -10.37
CA ASP A 243 -27.83 10.95 -11.37
C ASP A 243 -28.75 9.71 -11.38
N ALA A 244 -29.64 9.60 -12.37
CA ALA A 244 -30.57 8.48 -12.48
C ALA A 244 -29.87 7.12 -12.66
N LEU A 245 -28.68 7.09 -13.28
CA LEU A 245 -27.89 5.88 -13.46
C LEU A 245 -27.25 5.46 -12.14
N ALA A 246 -26.63 6.39 -11.41
CA ALA A 246 -26.07 6.13 -10.09
C ALA A 246 -27.16 5.73 -9.07
N GLN A 247 -28.35 6.34 -9.12
CA GLN A 247 -29.49 5.93 -8.29
C GLN A 247 -29.99 4.53 -8.62
N ARG A 248 -29.91 4.11 -9.89
CA ARG A 248 -30.16 2.71 -10.28
C ARG A 248 -29.07 1.80 -9.73
N GLY A 249 -27.82 2.22 -9.79
CA GLY A 249 -26.67 1.51 -9.23
C GLY A 249 -26.77 1.29 -7.73
N GLU A 250 -27.24 2.28 -6.98
CA GLU A 250 -27.50 2.15 -5.53
C GLU A 250 -28.53 1.05 -5.25
N ARG A 251 -29.58 0.93 -6.08
CA ARG A 251 -30.56 -0.17 -5.94
C ARG A 251 -29.95 -1.53 -6.28
N VAL A 252 -29.09 -1.61 -7.29
CA VAL A 252 -28.35 -2.83 -7.63
C VAL A 252 -27.41 -3.20 -6.47
N PHE A 253 -26.68 -2.24 -5.92
CA PHE A 253 -25.79 -2.44 -4.77
C PHE A 253 -26.50 -3.08 -3.57
N GLU A 254 -27.69 -2.59 -3.24
CA GLU A 254 -28.51 -3.18 -2.17
C GLU A 254 -29.05 -4.57 -2.56
N ALA A 255 -29.52 -4.75 -3.80
CA ALA A 255 -30.09 -6.00 -4.28
C ALA A 255 -29.06 -7.14 -4.35
N GLU A 256 -27.82 -6.83 -4.73
CA GLU A 256 -26.69 -7.78 -4.76
C GLU A 256 -26.10 -8.07 -3.37
N GLY A 257 -26.65 -7.46 -2.32
CA GLY A 257 -26.20 -7.68 -0.94
C GLY A 257 -24.86 -7.04 -0.61
N CYS A 258 -24.36 -6.11 -1.44
CA CYS A 258 -23.09 -5.43 -1.19
C CYS A 258 -23.08 -4.71 0.17
N SER A 259 -24.23 -4.20 0.61
CA SER A 259 -24.41 -3.49 1.88
C SER A 259 -24.21 -4.36 3.13
N VAL A 260 -24.21 -5.69 3.03
CA VAL A 260 -23.88 -6.60 4.15
C VAL A 260 -22.43 -6.40 4.60
N CYS A 261 -21.52 -6.21 3.64
CA CYS A 261 -20.11 -5.94 3.87
C CYS A 261 -19.81 -4.44 3.86
N HIS A 262 -20.48 -3.70 2.97
CA HIS A 262 -20.22 -2.29 2.69
C HIS A 262 -21.45 -1.41 2.98
N PRO A 263 -21.97 -1.37 4.22
CA PRO A 263 -23.19 -0.64 4.55
C PRO A 263 -23.05 0.87 4.30
N PRO A 264 -24.14 1.55 3.89
CA PRO A 264 -24.15 3.00 3.70
C PRO A 264 -23.64 3.77 4.92
N GLY A 265 -23.03 4.93 4.67
CA GLY A 265 -22.27 5.68 5.67
C GLY A 265 -20.79 5.51 5.40
N SER A 266 -20.10 4.65 6.15
CA SER A 266 -18.66 4.36 5.99
C SER A 266 -18.35 3.44 4.80
N PHE A 267 -19.35 2.78 4.21
CA PHE A 267 -19.19 1.76 3.15
C PHE A 267 -18.23 0.62 3.54
N THR A 268 -18.21 0.30 4.83
CA THR A 268 -17.56 -0.86 5.42
C THR A 268 -18.21 -1.17 6.75
N ASN A 269 -18.33 -2.46 7.08
CA ASN A 269 -18.75 -2.91 8.39
C ASN A 269 -17.56 -3.07 9.38
N ASP A 270 -16.34 -2.75 8.95
CA ASP A 270 -15.08 -2.89 9.70
C ASP A 270 -14.82 -4.31 10.24
N MET A 271 -15.45 -5.32 9.66
CA MET A 271 -15.27 -6.70 10.07
C MET A 271 -14.03 -7.31 9.40
N LEU A 272 -13.51 -8.36 10.03
CA LEU A 272 -12.40 -9.18 9.56
C LEU A 272 -12.94 -10.45 8.92
N VAL A 273 -12.58 -10.67 7.65
CA VAL A 273 -12.88 -11.89 6.90
C VAL A 273 -11.67 -12.82 7.00
N PRO A 274 -11.85 -14.05 7.52
CA PRO A 274 -10.78 -15.05 7.53
C PRO A 274 -10.34 -15.40 6.11
N VAL A 275 -9.04 -15.56 5.90
CA VAL A 275 -8.53 -16.05 4.62
C VAL A 275 -8.56 -17.57 4.57
N ASP A 276 -8.54 -18.13 3.37
CA ASP A 276 -8.47 -19.58 3.20
C ASP A 276 -7.14 -20.11 3.78
N GLY A 277 -7.23 -21.26 4.46
CA GLY A 277 -6.11 -21.81 5.22
C GLY A 277 -5.96 -21.27 6.64
N PHE A 278 -6.80 -20.33 7.08
CA PHE A 278 -6.81 -19.82 8.45
C PHE A 278 -8.07 -20.19 9.22
N THR A 279 -7.89 -20.71 10.43
CA THR A 279 -9.01 -20.96 11.36
C THR A 279 -9.00 -19.88 12.46
N PRO A 280 -10.01 -18.99 12.50
CA PRO A 280 -10.10 -17.98 13.55
C PRO A 280 -10.19 -18.61 14.94
N PRO A 281 -9.56 -18.01 15.97
CA PRO A 281 -9.70 -18.47 17.35
C PRO A 281 -11.18 -18.63 17.75
N PRO A 282 -11.54 -19.59 18.62
CA PRO A 282 -12.92 -19.80 19.04
C PRO A 282 -13.59 -18.51 19.55
N PRO A 283 -14.88 -18.26 19.27
CA PRO A 283 -15.58 -17.03 19.68
C PRO A 283 -15.52 -16.78 21.20
N ASP A 284 -15.50 -17.84 21.99
CA ASP A 284 -15.43 -17.87 23.44
C ASP A 284 -13.99 -17.81 24.00
N SER A 285 -12.97 -17.74 23.14
CA SER A 285 -11.61 -17.45 23.58
C SER A 285 -11.41 -15.96 23.91
N SER A 286 -10.38 -15.64 24.70
CA SER A 286 -10.04 -14.25 25.04
C SER A 286 -9.68 -13.40 23.81
N VAL A 287 -9.13 -14.02 22.77
CA VAL A 287 -8.81 -13.37 21.50
C VAL A 287 -10.07 -13.26 20.64
N GLY A 288 -10.83 -14.35 20.50
CA GLY A 288 -12.04 -14.41 19.68
C GLY A 288 -13.12 -13.41 20.10
N ARG A 289 -13.26 -13.13 21.40
CA ARG A 289 -14.19 -12.11 21.91
C ARG A 289 -13.85 -10.67 21.52
N ARG A 290 -12.58 -10.37 21.20
CA ARG A 290 -12.10 -9.01 20.91
C ARG A 290 -12.09 -8.68 19.42
N LEU A 291 -12.18 -9.69 18.56
CA LEU A 291 -12.07 -9.51 17.11
C LEU A 291 -13.45 -9.54 16.44
N PRO A 292 -13.81 -8.52 15.64
CA PRO A 292 -15.04 -8.49 14.86
C PRO A 292 -14.92 -9.38 13.62
N VAL A 293 -15.02 -10.70 13.78
CA VAL A 293 -14.77 -11.67 12.68
C VAL A 293 -16.07 -12.09 11.99
N MET A 294 -16.12 -12.05 10.66
CA MET A 294 -17.19 -12.64 9.84
C MET A 294 -17.00 -14.15 9.73
N ARG A 295 -17.36 -14.87 10.78
CA ARG A 295 -17.21 -16.33 10.83
C ARG A 295 -18.16 -16.99 9.83
N GLY A 296 -17.63 -17.89 9.00
CA GLY A 296 -18.39 -18.57 7.94
C GLY A 296 -18.49 -17.78 6.64
N THR A 297 -17.89 -16.59 6.56
CA THR A 297 -17.74 -15.84 5.31
C THR A 297 -16.37 -16.12 4.71
N HIS A 298 -16.34 -16.52 3.44
CA HIS A 298 -15.12 -16.74 2.66
C HIS A 298 -15.24 -15.94 1.37
N VAL A 299 -14.19 -15.17 1.06
CA VAL A 299 -14.13 -14.30 -0.12
C VAL A 299 -13.18 -14.87 -1.18
N GLY A 300 -12.30 -15.82 -0.83
CA GLY A 300 -11.42 -16.48 -1.80
C GLY A 300 -10.23 -15.63 -2.28
N THR A 301 -10.05 -14.42 -1.76
CA THR A 301 -8.87 -13.59 -2.06
C THR A 301 -7.58 -14.30 -1.66
N ASP A 302 -6.51 -14.12 -2.44
CA ASP A 302 -5.20 -14.72 -2.17
C ASP A 302 -4.79 -14.58 -0.68
N PRO A 303 -4.51 -15.67 0.04
CA PRO A 303 -4.19 -15.63 1.46
C PRO A 303 -2.73 -15.26 1.73
N GLY A 304 -1.89 -15.15 0.68
CA GLY A 304 -0.45 -15.02 0.78
C GLY A 304 -0.02 -13.83 1.62
N LEU A 305 -0.60 -12.65 1.42
CA LEU A 305 -0.24 -11.47 2.21
C LEU A 305 -0.61 -11.67 3.70
N ALA A 306 -1.74 -12.32 3.98
CA ALA A 306 -2.27 -12.55 5.33
C ALA A 306 -1.69 -13.77 6.07
N LEU A 307 -0.96 -14.67 5.39
CA LEU A 307 -0.36 -15.87 5.99
C LEU A 307 1.16 -15.95 5.85
N SER A 308 1.72 -15.38 4.78
CA SER A 308 3.11 -15.57 4.38
C SER A 308 3.96 -14.32 4.54
N THR A 309 3.54 -13.36 5.37
CA THR A 309 4.30 -12.15 5.67
C THR A 309 4.33 -11.87 7.18
N ARG A 310 5.11 -10.88 7.61
CA ARG A 310 5.13 -10.44 9.02
C ARG A 310 3.91 -9.59 9.40
N LYS A 311 3.02 -9.29 8.43
CA LYS A 311 1.69 -8.71 8.65
C LYS A 311 0.58 -9.76 8.77
N SER A 312 0.95 -11.05 8.84
CA SER A 312 0.01 -12.16 8.87
C SER A 312 -0.88 -12.17 10.11
N THR A 313 -2.13 -11.70 9.96
CA THR A 313 -3.17 -11.86 10.99
C THR A 313 -4.09 -13.04 10.72
N GLY A 314 -4.04 -13.62 9.51
CA GLY A 314 -5.02 -14.59 9.01
C GLY A 314 -6.33 -13.97 8.52
N TYR A 315 -6.39 -12.63 8.40
CA TYR A 315 -7.59 -11.91 7.96
C TYR A 315 -7.30 -10.85 6.91
N TYR A 316 -8.34 -10.51 6.15
CA TYR A 316 -8.48 -9.21 5.51
C TYR A 316 -9.65 -8.46 6.13
N LYS A 317 -9.50 -7.15 6.35
CA LYS A 317 -10.64 -6.30 6.73
C LYS A 317 -11.48 -5.99 5.51
N VAL A 318 -12.79 -5.83 5.72
CA VAL A 318 -13.66 -5.27 4.69
C VAL A 318 -13.27 -3.80 4.45
N PRO A 319 -12.80 -3.40 3.25
CA PRO A 319 -12.36 -2.03 3.02
C PRO A 319 -13.55 -1.08 2.88
N SER A 320 -13.39 0.18 3.30
CA SER A 320 -14.34 1.23 2.92
C SER A 320 -14.33 1.41 1.40
N LEU A 321 -15.50 1.61 0.79
CA LEU A 321 -15.64 1.97 -0.63
C LEU A 321 -15.67 3.49 -0.88
N ARG A 322 -15.48 4.34 0.15
CA ARG A 322 -15.39 5.79 -0.07
C ARG A 322 -14.16 6.14 -0.90
N GLY A 323 -14.30 7.10 -1.81
CA GLY A 323 -13.24 7.56 -2.69
C GLY A 323 -12.79 6.55 -3.74
N LEU A 324 -13.62 5.58 -4.11
CA LEU A 324 -13.23 4.56 -5.09
C LEU A 324 -12.84 5.16 -6.44
N TRP A 325 -13.41 6.32 -6.78
CA TRP A 325 -13.16 7.02 -8.03
C TRP A 325 -11.69 7.42 -8.27
N TYR A 326 -10.87 7.56 -7.22
CA TYR A 326 -9.43 7.89 -7.35
C TYR A 326 -8.49 6.78 -6.90
N ARG A 327 -8.99 5.75 -6.21
CA ARG A 327 -8.13 4.77 -5.50
C ARG A 327 -7.51 3.70 -6.41
N GLY A 328 -8.15 3.37 -7.54
CA GLY A 328 -7.72 2.32 -8.48
C GLY A 328 -7.35 1.00 -7.79
N LEU A 329 -6.71 0.10 -8.55
CA LEU A 329 -6.05 -1.12 -8.06
C LEU A 329 -6.86 -1.87 -6.98
N TYR A 330 -7.85 -2.64 -7.36
CA TYR A 330 -8.76 -3.36 -6.49
C TYR A 330 -8.11 -4.60 -5.84
N GLU A 331 -8.80 -5.14 -4.83
CA GLU A 331 -8.29 -6.07 -3.83
C GLU A 331 -7.02 -5.60 -3.09
N HIS A 332 -6.39 -6.48 -2.31
CA HIS A 332 -5.31 -6.11 -1.39
C HIS A 332 -3.96 -5.97 -2.09
N SER A 333 -3.70 -6.75 -3.14
CA SER A 333 -2.45 -6.78 -3.90
C SER A 333 -2.43 -5.80 -5.07
N GLY A 334 -3.60 -5.28 -5.47
CA GLY A 334 -3.72 -4.30 -6.55
C GLY A 334 -3.63 -4.91 -7.95
N SER A 335 -4.14 -6.13 -8.12
CA SER A 335 -4.08 -6.92 -9.35
C SER A 335 -5.05 -6.47 -10.44
N VAL A 336 -6.08 -5.71 -10.06
CA VAL A 336 -7.17 -5.32 -10.95
C VAL A 336 -7.26 -3.79 -11.00
N ALA A 337 -7.07 -3.17 -12.16
CA ALA A 337 -6.92 -1.72 -12.25
C ALA A 337 -8.26 -0.95 -12.22
N THR A 338 -9.35 -1.55 -12.70
CA THR A 338 -10.65 -0.88 -12.95
C THR A 338 -11.82 -1.63 -12.30
N LEU A 339 -12.96 -0.95 -12.08
CA LEU A 339 -14.17 -1.63 -11.58
C LEU A 339 -14.76 -2.55 -12.65
N GLU A 340 -14.62 -2.19 -13.93
CA GLU A 340 -15.02 -3.01 -15.06
C GLU A 340 -14.32 -4.37 -15.02
N ASP A 341 -13.00 -4.37 -14.84
CA ASP A 341 -12.21 -5.59 -14.67
C ASP A 341 -12.60 -6.35 -13.39
N TRP A 342 -12.90 -5.64 -12.29
CA TRP A 342 -13.31 -6.26 -11.03
C TRP A 342 -14.63 -7.01 -11.14
N PHE A 343 -15.55 -6.49 -11.96
CA PHE A 343 -16.82 -7.13 -12.25
C PHE A 343 -16.81 -8.01 -13.51
N ASP A 344 -15.66 -8.25 -14.14
CA ASP A 344 -15.54 -9.19 -15.27
C ASP A 344 -15.32 -10.62 -14.76
N PRO A 345 -16.25 -11.59 -15.00
CA PRO A 345 -16.07 -12.98 -14.58
C PRO A 345 -14.83 -13.64 -15.20
N ARG A 346 -14.28 -13.11 -16.31
CA ARG A 346 -13.02 -13.60 -16.89
C ARG A 346 -11.86 -13.52 -15.91
N ARG A 347 -11.88 -12.62 -14.91
CA ARG A 347 -10.81 -12.53 -13.92
C ARG A 347 -10.62 -13.80 -13.10
N LEU A 348 -11.62 -14.67 -13.05
CA LEU A 348 -11.56 -15.94 -12.32
C LEU A 348 -10.88 -17.06 -13.12
N GLN A 349 -10.55 -16.84 -14.39
CA GLN A 349 -9.91 -17.83 -15.25
C GLN A 349 -8.39 -17.80 -15.10
N ASP A 350 -7.75 -18.97 -15.15
CA ASP A 350 -6.30 -19.10 -15.01
C ASP A 350 -5.51 -18.35 -16.10
N ASP A 351 -6.10 -18.16 -17.29
CA ASP A 351 -5.50 -17.45 -18.42
C ASP A 351 -5.74 -15.93 -18.41
N TYR A 352 -6.40 -15.41 -17.37
CA TYR A 352 -6.61 -13.97 -17.23
C TYR A 352 -5.29 -13.22 -17.08
N VAL A 353 -5.18 -12.05 -17.72
CA VAL A 353 -4.02 -11.17 -17.58
C VAL A 353 -4.41 -10.05 -16.62
N PRO A 354 -3.90 -10.04 -15.37
CA PRO A 354 -4.19 -8.96 -14.43
C PRO A 354 -3.86 -7.60 -15.02
N THR A 355 -4.77 -6.63 -14.86
CA THR A 355 -4.61 -5.26 -15.37
C THR A 355 -3.79 -4.37 -14.44
N GLY A 356 -3.58 -4.80 -13.19
CA GLY A 356 -2.64 -4.23 -12.23
C GLY A 356 -1.43 -5.13 -11.99
N TRP A 357 -1.12 -5.38 -10.72
CA TRP A 357 0.02 -6.23 -10.32
C TRP A 357 -0.19 -7.70 -10.69
N LYS A 358 0.76 -8.28 -11.41
CA LYS A 358 0.70 -9.69 -11.86
C LYS A 358 1.42 -10.64 -10.93
N GLY A 359 2.54 -10.22 -10.36
CA GLY A 359 3.48 -11.08 -9.67
C GLY A 359 4.80 -11.22 -10.44
N PRO A 360 5.93 -11.39 -9.74
CA PRO A 360 7.22 -11.62 -10.37
C PRO A 360 7.20 -12.84 -11.31
N GLY A 361 7.60 -12.63 -12.57
CA GLY A 361 7.64 -13.69 -13.58
C GLY A 361 6.27 -14.23 -14.01
N VAL A 362 5.17 -13.64 -13.55
CA VAL A 362 3.79 -14.07 -13.88
C VAL A 362 3.26 -13.27 -15.06
N THR A 363 2.80 -13.97 -16.10
CA THR A 363 2.19 -13.33 -17.28
C THR A 363 0.65 -13.33 -17.25
N HIS A 364 0.07 -14.38 -16.67
CA HIS A 364 -1.37 -14.60 -16.52
C HIS A 364 -1.63 -15.38 -15.23
N ARG A 365 -2.77 -15.11 -14.59
CA ARG A 365 -3.33 -15.87 -13.46
C ARG A 365 -4.74 -15.39 -13.18
N ALA A 366 -5.54 -16.25 -12.54
CA ALA A 366 -6.79 -15.82 -11.94
C ALA A 366 -6.55 -14.78 -10.81
N VAL A 367 -7.48 -13.85 -10.69
CA VAL A 367 -7.63 -12.95 -9.54
C VAL A 367 -8.93 -13.31 -8.85
N ILE A 368 -8.83 -14.22 -7.87
CA ILE A 368 -9.96 -14.67 -7.07
C ILE A 368 -10.31 -13.63 -6.00
N GLY A 369 -11.57 -13.60 -5.61
CA GLY A 369 -12.20 -12.69 -4.68
C GLY A 369 -13.70 -12.97 -4.67
N HIS A 370 -14.50 -12.14 -4.00
CA HIS A 370 -15.95 -12.38 -3.98
C HIS A 370 -16.55 -12.33 -5.39
N GLU A 371 -17.63 -13.07 -5.60
CA GLU A 371 -18.29 -13.15 -6.91
C GLU A 371 -19.48 -12.18 -7.06
N TYR A 372 -19.79 -11.39 -6.02
CA TYR A 372 -20.86 -10.37 -6.08
C TYR A 372 -20.67 -9.43 -7.27
N GLY A 373 -21.73 -9.26 -8.06
CA GLY A 373 -21.74 -8.39 -9.24
C GLY A 373 -21.22 -9.00 -10.54
N LEU A 374 -20.69 -10.23 -10.53
CA LEU A 374 -20.14 -10.87 -11.74
C LEU A 374 -21.23 -11.28 -12.74
N ASP A 375 -22.39 -11.73 -12.25
CA ASP A 375 -23.52 -12.21 -13.06
C ASP A 375 -24.48 -11.09 -13.48
N LEU A 376 -24.18 -9.84 -13.14
CA LEU A 376 -24.98 -8.68 -13.56
C LEU A 376 -24.95 -8.51 -15.07
N ASP A 377 -26.10 -8.16 -15.63
CA ASP A 377 -26.17 -7.71 -17.02
C ASP A 377 -25.37 -6.41 -17.22
N ALA A 378 -25.10 -6.08 -18.49
CA ALA A 378 -24.28 -4.91 -18.82
C ALA A 378 -24.88 -3.58 -18.32
N ALA A 379 -26.21 -3.48 -18.22
CA ALA A 379 -26.87 -2.26 -17.75
C ALA A 379 -26.73 -2.12 -16.23
N ASP A 380 -26.98 -3.18 -15.47
CA ASP A 380 -26.81 -3.23 -14.00
C ASP A 380 -25.37 -3.04 -13.58
N LYS A 381 -24.42 -3.69 -14.27
CA LYS A 381 -22.99 -3.51 -14.02
C LYS A 381 -22.57 -2.05 -14.20
N ARG A 382 -22.96 -1.43 -15.32
CA ARG A 382 -22.68 -0.01 -15.58
C ARG A 382 -23.33 0.91 -14.53
N ALA A 383 -24.54 0.59 -14.10
CA ALA A 383 -25.23 1.37 -13.07
C ALA A 383 -24.51 1.24 -11.72
N LEU A 384 -24.13 0.02 -11.32
CA LEU A 384 -23.38 -0.25 -10.09
C LEU A 384 -22.05 0.51 -10.07
N ILE A 385 -21.28 0.46 -11.17
CA ILE A 385 -20.03 1.22 -11.31
C ILE A 385 -20.29 2.73 -11.13
N ALA A 386 -21.28 3.28 -11.83
CA ALA A 386 -21.64 4.69 -11.71
C ALA A 386 -21.98 5.09 -10.25
N PHE A 387 -22.65 4.22 -9.49
CA PHE A 387 -22.89 4.45 -8.06
C PHE A 387 -21.61 4.42 -7.24
N LEU A 388 -20.76 3.40 -7.43
CA LEU A 388 -19.50 3.25 -6.70
C LEU A 388 -18.54 4.43 -6.94
N GLU A 389 -18.57 5.02 -8.12
CA GLU A 389 -17.81 6.23 -8.44
C GLU A 389 -18.33 7.47 -7.69
N THR A 390 -19.59 7.50 -7.25
CA THR A 390 -20.12 8.61 -6.43
C THR A 390 -19.65 8.59 -4.97
N LEU A 391 -19.10 7.46 -4.52
CA LEU A 391 -18.65 7.23 -3.14
C LEU A 391 -17.24 7.77 -2.90
#